data_AF-D8GR09-F1
#
_entry.id   AF-D8GR09-F1
#
_cell.length_a   1.000
_cell.length_b   1.000
_cell.length_c   1.000
_cell.angle_alpha   90.00
_cell.angle_beta   90.00
_cell.angle_gamma   90.00
#
_symmetry.space_group_name_H-M   'P 1'
#
loop_
_entity.id
_entity.type
_entity.pdbx_description
1 polymer ?
#
loop_
_entity_poly.entity_id
_entity_poly.type
_entity_poly.pdbx_seq_one_letter_code
_entity_poly.pdbx_strand_id
1 'polypeptide(L)'
;MEHILITYSAECAEEGHVDPNFTQLVYGNSRKNGDIIKEHIIPGSYIFFNANIEQKRFITAYFEVEKILIKGQHDSEINALKCDAKVDEVVVIGDRNHSKILTAPLLLDRALMGKLTTYGADDAYFNRKLAAGCSELEAIKDKTLNPRVITEQEKELLINLCMNRG
;
A
#
# COMPACT_ATOMS: atom_id res chain seq x y z
N MET A 1 -16.77 -3.85 0.54
CA MET A 1 -15.92 -2.89 1.26
C MET A 1 -14.83 -2.47 0.30
N GLU A 2 -14.22 -1.30 0.49
CA GLU A 2 -13.11 -0.86 -0.37
C GLU A 2 -11.78 -1.09 0.36
N HIS A 3 -10.75 -1.46 -0.41
CA HIS A 3 -9.39 -1.70 0.06
C HIS A 3 -8.43 -0.96 -0.87
N ILE A 4 -7.16 -0.85 -0.52
CA ILE A 4 -6.23 -0.02 -1.29
C ILE A 4 -4.84 -0.65 -1.35
N LEU A 5 -4.17 -0.46 -2.49
CA LEU A 5 -2.75 -0.76 -2.63
C LEU A 5 -1.98 0.54 -2.79
N ILE A 6 -0.99 0.71 -1.91
CA ILE A 6 -0.21 1.94 -1.74
C ILE A 6 1.26 1.65 -2.03
N THR A 7 1.86 2.53 -2.81
CA THR A 7 3.31 2.57 -2.99
C THR A 7 3.91 3.44 -1.91
N TYR A 8 4.87 2.90 -1.16
CA TYR A 8 5.72 3.69 -0.29
C TYR A 8 7.16 3.66 -0.81
N SER A 9 7.94 4.66 -0.41
CA SER A 9 9.36 4.71 -0.73
C SER A 9 10.12 4.06 0.42
N ALA A 10 10.71 2.88 0.17
CA ALA A 10 11.65 2.28 1.11
C ALA A 10 12.88 3.18 1.32
N GLU A 11 13.25 3.99 0.32
CA GLU A 11 14.37 4.93 0.35
C GLU A 11 14.08 6.12 1.28
N CYS A 12 12.83 6.58 1.40
CA CYS A 12 12.48 7.65 2.34
C CYS A 12 12.58 7.21 3.82
N ALA A 13 12.55 5.90 4.09
CA ALA A 13 12.83 5.37 5.41
C ALA A 13 14.30 5.57 5.82
N GLU A 14 15.23 5.67 4.86
CA GLU A 14 16.65 5.98 5.12
C GLU A 14 16.86 7.47 5.46
N GLU A 15 15.98 8.36 4.98
CA GLU A 15 16.02 9.81 5.24
C GLU A 15 15.29 10.22 6.54
N GLY A 16 14.82 9.24 7.33
CA GLY A 16 14.26 9.46 8.66
C GLY A 16 12.75 9.72 8.69
N HIS A 17 12.01 9.47 7.61
CA HIS A 17 10.54 9.39 7.62
C HIS A 17 10.13 7.94 7.36
N VAL A 18 9.92 7.18 8.44
CA VAL A 18 9.65 5.73 8.33
C VAL A 18 8.15 5.49 8.20
N ASP A 19 7.64 5.60 6.98
CA ASP A 19 6.27 5.24 6.62
C ASP A 19 6.24 4.16 5.53
N PRO A 20 5.62 2.99 5.79
CA PRO A 20 4.89 2.60 7.01
C PRO A 20 5.80 2.28 8.19
N ASN A 21 5.34 2.63 9.40
CA ASN A 21 5.93 2.12 10.63
C ASN A 21 5.43 0.70 10.89
N PHE A 22 6.16 -0.29 10.39
CA PHE A 22 5.80 -1.70 10.54
C PHE A 22 5.76 -2.18 11.99
N THR A 23 6.61 -1.63 12.88
CA THR A 23 6.63 -2.01 14.30
C THR A 23 5.34 -1.63 15.03
N GLN A 24 4.81 -0.44 14.72
CA GLN A 24 3.58 0.07 15.35
C GLN A 24 2.32 -0.22 14.51
N LEU A 25 2.48 -0.77 13.30
CA LEU A 25 1.43 -0.93 12.29
C LEU A 25 0.73 0.40 11.98
N VAL A 26 1.53 1.45 11.82
CA VAL A 26 1.03 2.80 11.56
C VAL A 26 1.47 3.26 10.17
N TYR A 27 0.58 3.95 9.47
CA TYR A 27 0.88 4.59 8.20
C TYR A 27 0.28 6.00 8.15
N GLY A 28 1.12 7.01 7.92
CA GLY A 28 0.71 8.38 7.68
C GLY A 28 0.65 8.73 6.19
N ASN A 29 -0.33 9.55 5.79
CA ASN A 29 -0.28 10.24 4.50
C ASN A 29 -1.07 11.56 4.50
N SER A 30 -0.72 12.44 3.56
CA SER A 30 -1.26 13.78 3.44
C SER A 30 -1.64 14.12 2.00
N ARG A 31 -2.33 15.25 1.81
CA ARG A 31 -2.73 15.77 0.48
C ARG A 31 -3.59 14.73 -0.26
N LYS A 32 -3.45 14.68 -1.59
CA LYS A 32 -4.21 13.79 -2.48
C LYS A 32 -4.26 12.33 -2.03
N ASN A 33 -3.16 11.76 -1.54
CA ASN A 33 -3.13 10.37 -1.12
C ASN A 33 -3.84 10.18 0.23
N GLY A 34 -3.68 11.12 1.16
CA GLY A 34 -4.48 11.17 2.38
C GLY A 34 -5.98 11.35 2.10
N ASP A 35 -6.34 12.17 1.12
CA ASP A 35 -7.74 12.36 0.69
C ASP A 35 -8.36 11.07 0.16
N ILE A 36 -7.63 10.32 -0.68
CA ILE A 36 -8.09 9.00 -1.16
C ILE A 36 -8.32 8.04 0.02
N ILE A 37 -7.44 8.03 1.02
CA ILE A 37 -7.61 7.18 2.21
C ILE A 37 -8.87 7.58 2.98
N LYS A 38 -9.09 8.88 3.23
CA LYS A 38 -10.29 9.37 3.93
C LYS A 38 -11.59 9.03 3.21
N GLU A 39 -11.57 9.06 1.89
CA GLU A 39 -12.77 8.85 1.07
C GLU A 39 -13.15 7.37 0.97
N HIS A 40 -12.17 6.47 0.86
CA HIS A 40 -12.40 5.08 0.48
C HIS A 40 -12.15 4.06 1.59
N ILE A 41 -11.40 4.41 2.63
CA ILE A 41 -10.94 3.45 3.63
C ILE A 41 -11.67 3.68 4.95
N ILE A 42 -12.12 2.58 5.56
CA ILE A 42 -12.82 2.55 6.84
C ILE A 42 -12.24 1.43 7.71
N PRO A 43 -12.54 1.36 9.02
CA PRO A 43 -12.21 0.20 9.83
C PRO A 43 -12.73 -1.11 9.21
N GLY A 44 -11.88 -2.14 9.16
CA GLY A 44 -12.08 -3.40 8.45
C GLY A 44 -11.57 -3.43 7.00
N SER A 45 -11.30 -2.27 6.39
CA SER A 45 -10.61 -2.19 5.09
C SER A 45 -9.18 -2.73 5.19
N TYR A 46 -8.54 -2.97 4.04
CA TYR A 46 -7.17 -3.46 3.97
C TYR A 46 -6.32 -2.48 3.18
N ILE A 47 -5.11 -2.22 3.67
CA ILE A 47 -4.09 -1.46 2.97
C ILE A 47 -2.93 -2.39 2.66
N PHE A 48 -2.66 -2.62 1.38
CA PHE A 48 -1.48 -3.34 0.91
C PHE A 48 -0.35 -2.36 0.60
N PHE A 49 0.85 -2.67 1.06
CA PHE A 49 2.03 -1.84 0.84
C PHE A 49 2.95 -2.51 -0.16
N ASN A 50 3.41 -1.72 -1.13
CA ASN A 50 4.39 -2.17 -2.10
C ASN A 50 5.55 -1.17 -2.25
N ALA A 51 6.74 -1.68 -2.51
CA ALA A 51 7.96 -0.90 -2.69
C ALA A 51 8.84 -1.48 -3.79
N ASN A 52 9.75 -0.65 -4.28
CA ASN A 52 10.85 -1.09 -5.16
C ASN A 52 11.97 -1.66 -4.28
N ILE A 53 12.40 -2.88 -4.58
CA ILE A 53 13.54 -3.56 -3.96
C ILE A 53 14.37 -4.15 -5.10
N GLU A 54 15.62 -3.73 -5.25
CA GLU A 54 16.57 -4.25 -6.25
C GLU A 54 16.00 -4.30 -7.70
N GLN A 55 15.41 -3.18 -8.17
CA GLN A 55 14.82 -3.05 -9.52
C GLN A 55 13.62 -3.96 -9.79
N LYS A 56 12.99 -4.49 -8.75
CA LYS A 56 11.71 -5.19 -8.84
C LYS A 56 10.74 -4.61 -7.82
N ARG A 57 9.45 -4.77 -8.07
CA ARG A 57 8.42 -4.26 -7.18
C ARG A 57 7.81 -5.41 -6.40
N PHE A 58 7.63 -5.21 -5.10
CA PHE A 58 7.10 -6.24 -4.20
C PHE A 58 6.04 -5.66 -3.31
N ILE A 59 5.00 -6.45 -3.04
CA ILE A 59 4.15 -6.25 -1.87
C ILE A 59 4.94 -6.72 -0.65
N THR A 60 5.04 -5.87 0.37
CA THR A 60 5.90 -6.09 1.53
C THR A 60 5.11 -6.26 2.82
N ALA A 61 3.87 -5.77 2.88
CA ALA A 61 3.00 -5.91 4.03
C ALA A 61 1.54 -5.65 3.65
N TYR A 62 0.62 -5.99 4.54
CA TYR A 62 -0.74 -5.46 4.54
C TYR A 62 -1.22 -5.20 5.95
N PHE A 63 -2.02 -4.14 6.13
CA PHE A 63 -2.71 -3.84 7.37
C PHE A 63 -4.21 -4.02 7.17
N GLU A 64 -4.88 -4.74 8.08
CA GLU A 64 -6.31 -4.55 8.28
C GLU A 64 -6.49 -3.28 9.10
N VAL A 65 -7.34 -2.36 8.67
CA VAL A 65 -7.52 -1.07 9.31
C VAL A 65 -8.33 -1.24 10.59
N GLU A 66 -7.70 -1.01 11.74
CA GLU A 66 -8.39 -0.95 13.03
C GLU A 66 -9.00 0.44 13.24
N LYS A 67 -8.22 1.48 12.94
CA LYS A 67 -8.61 2.88 13.19
C LYS A 67 -8.03 3.84 12.17
N ILE A 68 -8.77 4.89 11.88
CA ILE A 68 -8.33 6.03 11.07
C ILE A 68 -8.41 7.28 11.94
N LEU A 69 -7.28 7.99 12.05
CA LEU A 69 -7.16 9.24 12.78
C LEU A 69 -6.97 10.38 11.77
N ILE A 70 -7.68 11.47 11.99
CA ILE A 70 -7.67 12.66 11.13
C ILE A 70 -7.19 13.85 11.96
N LYS A 71 -6.18 14.55 11.44
CA LYS A 71 -5.64 15.77 12.07
C LYS A 71 -6.70 16.86 12.18
N GLY A 72 -6.74 17.55 13.31
CA GLY A 72 -7.79 18.49 13.70
C GLY A 72 -9.03 17.84 14.32
N GLN A 73 -9.17 16.51 14.24
CA GLN A 73 -10.26 15.77 14.90
C GLN A 73 -9.73 14.87 16.03
N HIS A 74 -8.57 14.24 15.82
CA HIS A 74 -8.01 13.22 16.71
C HIS A 74 -6.62 13.61 17.25
N ASP A 75 -6.36 14.91 17.41
CA ASP A 75 -5.01 15.45 17.69
C ASP A 75 -4.35 14.86 18.94
N SER A 76 -5.11 14.61 20.02
CA SER A 76 -4.56 14.01 21.24
C SER A 76 -4.01 12.60 20.99
N GLU A 77 -4.69 11.79 20.18
CA GLU A 77 -4.24 10.45 19.83
C GLU A 77 -3.05 10.48 18.87
N ILE A 78 -3.12 11.34 17.85
CA ILE A 78 -2.03 11.53 16.88
C ILE A 78 -0.75 11.99 17.58
N ASN A 79 -0.84 12.93 18.52
CA ASN A 79 0.30 13.43 19.29
C ASN A 79 0.92 12.38 20.22
N ALA A 80 0.18 11.34 20.60
CA ALA A 80 0.69 10.24 21.43
C ALA A 80 1.49 9.20 20.61
N LEU A 81 1.40 9.24 19.27
CA LEU A 81 2.16 8.35 18.40
C LEU A 81 3.66 8.61 18.49
N LYS A 82 4.44 7.52 18.52
CA LYS A 82 5.90 7.54 18.58
C LYS A 82 6.51 7.23 17.21
N CYS A 83 5.94 7.79 16.15
CA CYS A 83 6.38 7.64 14.77
C CYS A 83 6.10 8.92 13.98
N ASP A 84 6.64 8.99 12.77
CA ASP A 84 6.61 10.20 11.95
C ASP A 84 5.22 10.50 11.37
N ALA A 85 4.39 9.47 11.20
CA ALA A 85 2.99 9.59 10.78
C ALA A 85 2.18 10.66 11.55
N LYS A 86 2.59 11.04 12.76
CA LYS A 86 1.94 12.12 13.53
C LYS A 86 1.92 13.49 12.83
N VAL A 87 2.81 13.72 11.86
CA VAL A 87 2.85 14.98 11.11
C VAL A 87 1.82 15.01 9.99
N ASP A 88 1.33 13.84 9.56
CA ASP A 88 0.40 13.68 8.46
C ASP A 88 -1.03 14.10 8.78
N GLU A 89 -1.79 14.41 7.73
CA GLU A 89 -3.21 14.77 7.83
C GLU A 89 -4.11 13.58 8.18
N VAL A 90 -3.70 12.38 7.75
CA VAL A 90 -4.43 11.12 7.93
C VAL A 90 -3.46 10.06 8.42
N VAL A 91 -3.84 9.37 9.48
CA VAL A 91 -3.07 8.27 10.07
C VAL A 91 -3.93 7.04 10.15
N VAL A 92 -3.41 5.93 9.64
CA VAL A 92 -4.04 4.62 9.69
C VAL A 92 -3.32 3.77 10.73
N ILE A 93 -4.09 3.12 11.59
CA ILE A 93 -3.62 2.13 12.57
C ILE A 93 -4.13 0.76 12.13
N GLY A 94 -3.21 -0.19 11.98
CA GLY A 94 -3.48 -1.57 11.62
C GLY A 94 -3.78 -2.46 12.82
N ASP A 95 -4.72 -3.37 12.66
CA ASP A 95 -5.06 -4.41 13.66
C ASP A 95 -3.92 -5.43 13.77
N ARG A 96 -3.48 -5.74 14.99
CA ARG A 96 -2.32 -6.61 15.23
C ARG A 96 -2.55 -8.08 14.89
N ASN A 97 -3.80 -8.56 14.91
CA ASN A 97 -4.12 -9.96 14.68
C ASN A 97 -4.28 -10.27 13.20
N HIS A 98 -4.70 -9.27 12.42
CA HIS A 98 -5.03 -9.43 11.00
C HIS A 98 -4.09 -8.69 10.06
N SER A 99 -3.17 -7.87 10.57
CA SER A 99 -2.09 -7.27 9.77
C SER A 99 -0.89 -8.21 9.66
N LYS A 100 -0.13 -8.11 8.57
CA LYS A 100 1.09 -8.91 8.37
C LYS A 100 2.18 -8.14 7.64
N ILE A 101 3.40 -8.26 8.15
CA ILE A 101 4.64 -7.86 7.47
C ILE A 101 5.23 -9.11 6.84
N LEU A 102 5.59 -9.05 5.56
CA LEU A 102 6.06 -10.21 4.82
C LEU A 102 7.58 -10.35 4.97
N THR A 103 8.02 -11.42 5.61
CA THR A 103 9.44 -11.81 5.66
C THR A 103 9.92 -12.31 4.29
N ALA A 104 9.01 -12.83 3.48
CA ALA A 104 9.23 -13.18 2.07
C ALA A 104 8.30 -12.35 1.15
N PRO A 105 8.69 -11.11 0.76
CA PRO A 105 7.86 -10.22 -0.04
C PRO A 105 7.29 -10.88 -1.29
N LEU A 106 6.06 -10.51 -1.65
CA LEU A 106 5.37 -11.05 -2.81
C LEU A 106 5.74 -10.21 -4.04
N LEU A 107 6.32 -10.83 -5.06
CA LEU A 107 6.66 -10.16 -6.31
C LEU A 107 5.40 -9.60 -6.97
N LEU A 108 5.40 -8.30 -7.23
CA LEU A 108 4.36 -7.61 -8.00
C LEU A 108 4.82 -7.51 -9.45
N ASP A 109 4.70 -8.62 -10.17
CA ASP A 109 5.05 -8.75 -11.58
C ASP A 109 3.84 -8.54 -12.50
N ARG A 110 4.09 -8.63 -13.81
CA ARG A 110 3.04 -8.63 -14.85
C ARG A 110 1.93 -9.64 -14.57
N ALA A 111 2.26 -10.85 -14.10
CA ALA A 111 1.28 -11.91 -13.86
C ALA A 111 0.34 -11.56 -12.70
N LEU A 112 0.86 -10.99 -11.61
CA LEU A 112 0.05 -10.52 -10.51
C LEU A 112 -0.76 -9.27 -10.90
N MET A 113 -0.14 -8.31 -11.58
CA MET A 113 -0.83 -7.11 -12.06
C MET A 113 -2.00 -7.42 -13.01
N GLY A 114 -1.87 -8.45 -13.85
CA GLY A 114 -2.96 -8.92 -14.71
C GLY A 114 -4.15 -9.51 -13.94
N LYS A 115 -3.92 -10.03 -12.72
CA LYS A 115 -5.00 -10.50 -11.83
C LYS A 115 -5.67 -9.37 -11.06
N LEU A 116 -4.97 -8.25 -10.86
CA LEU A 116 -5.50 -7.03 -10.25
C LEU A 116 -6.20 -6.18 -11.32
N THR A 117 -7.34 -6.68 -11.80
CA THR A 117 -8.16 -6.10 -12.86
C THR A 117 -8.47 -4.61 -12.70
N THR A 118 -8.57 -4.09 -11.48
CA THR A 118 -8.77 -2.66 -11.20
C THR A 118 -7.68 -1.76 -11.76
N TYR A 119 -6.48 -2.29 -12.01
CA TYR A 119 -5.40 -1.52 -12.64
C TYR A 119 -5.51 -1.45 -14.17
N GLY A 120 -6.29 -2.31 -14.82
CA GLY A 120 -6.33 -2.41 -16.28
C GLY A 120 -4.93 -2.58 -16.88
N ALA A 121 -4.12 -3.43 -16.24
CA ALA A 121 -2.74 -3.75 -16.60
C ALA A 121 -2.69 -5.19 -17.16
N ASP A 122 -3.46 -5.42 -18.21
CA ASP A 122 -3.52 -6.71 -18.90
C ASP A 122 -2.31 -6.93 -19.82
N ASP A 123 -2.28 -8.09 -20.48
CA ASP A 123 -1.22 -8.42 -21.43
C ASP A 123 -1.11 -7.42 -22.58
N ALA A 124 -2.23 -6.85 -23.03
CA ALA A 124 -2.22 -5.83 -24.07
C ALA A 124 -1.55 -4.54 -23.61
N TYR A 125 -1.78 -4.11 -22.36
CA TYR A 125 -1.08 -2.99 -21.76
C TYR A 125 0.42 -3.23 -21.69
N PHE A 126 0.86 -4.37 -21.14
CA PHE A 126 2.28 -4.67 -21.00
C PHE A 126 2.99 -4.85 -22.36
N ASN A 127 2.33 -5.50 -23.34
CA ASN A 127 2.88 -5.63 -24.68
C ASN A 127 3.05 -4.27 -25.38
N ARG A 128 2.11 -3.33 -25.19
CA ARG A 128 2.26 -1.96 -25.71
C ARG A 128 3.42 -1.21 -25.06
N LYS A 129 3.58 -1.32 -23.74
CA LYS A 129 4.71 -0.71 -23.01
C LYS A 129 6.06 -1.27 -23.48
N LEU A 130 6.15 -2.59 -23.64
CA LEU A 130 7.35 -3.25 -24.15
C LEU A 130 7.68 -2.80 -25.58
N ALA A 131 6.68 -2.71 -26.47
CA ALA A 131 6.87 -2.21 -27.84
C ALA A 131 7.33 -0.74 -27.88
N ALA A 132 6.99 0.06 -26.86
CA ALA A 132 7.47 1.43 -26.69
C ALA A 132 8.85 1.52 -26.01
N GLY A 133 9.52 0.38 -25.73
CA GLY A 133 10.82 0.32 -25.08
C GLY A 133 10.80 0.47 -23.57
N CYS A 134 9.63 0.45 -22.92
CA CYS A 134 9.52 0.50 -21.47
C CYS A 134 9.74 -0.88 -20.84
N SER A 135 10.49 -0.92 -19.75
CA SER A 135 10.63 -2.11 -18.92
C SER A 135 9.33 -2.47 -18.17
N GLU A 136 9.23 -3.72 -17.72
CA GLU A 136 8.10 -4.16 -16.89
C GLU A 136 8.00 -3.34 -15.59
N LEU A 137 9.12 -3.05 -14.94
CA LEU A 137 9.15 -2.23 -13.73
C LEU A 137 8.55 -0.84 -13.98
N GLU A 138 8.91 -0.18 -15.08
CA GLU A 138 8.34 1.12 -15.45
C GLU A 138 6.84 1.02 -15.74
N ALA A 139 6.41 -0.03 -16.43
CA ALA A 139 4.99 -0.28 -16.70
C ALA A 139 4.18 -0.50 -15.42
N ILE A 140 4.73 -1.20 -14.42
CA ILE A 140 4.07 -1.38 -13.12
C ILE A 140 4.08 -0.06 -12.35
N LYS A 141 5.20 0.67 -12.34
CA LYS A 141 5.33 1.99 -11.69
C LYS A 141 4.28 2.97 -12.20
N ASP A 142 4.07 3.05 -13.51
CA ASP A 142 3.05 3.89 -14.16
C ASP A 142 1.65 3.65 -13.58
N LYS A 143 1.33 2.39 -13.27
CA LYS A 143 0.04 1.99 -12.70
C LYS A 143 -0.06 2.17 -11.19
N THR A 144 1.05 2.11 -10.48
CA THR A 144 1.10 2.05 -9.00
C THR A 144 1.60 3.33 -8.34
N LEU A 145 1.93 4.37 -9.11
CA LEU A 145 2.44 5.64 -8.59
C LEU A 145 1.49 6.30 -7.58
N ASN A 146 0.18 6.21 -7.80
CA ASN A 146 -0.84 6.71 -6.88
C ASN A 146 -1.53 5.53 -6.18
N PRO A 147 -2.03 5.72 -4.95
CA PRO A 147 -2.90 4.75 -4.30
C PRO A 147 -4.06 4.35 -5.21
N ARG A 148 -4.35 3.05 -5.27
CA ARG A 148 -5.43 2.50 -6.09
C ARG A 148 -6.37 1.69 -5.22
N VAL A 149 -7.65 2.04 -5.26
CA VAL A 149 -8.70 1.23 -4.64
C VAL A 149 -8.82 -0.10 -5.38
N ILE A 150 -8.86 -1.19 -4.64
CA ILE A 150 -9.01 -2.56 -5.12
C ILE A 150 -10.29 -3.18 -4.57
N THR A 151 -10.79 -4.18 -5.27
CA THR A 151 -12.04 -4.88 -4.90
C THR A 151 -11.83 -5.85 -3.75
N GLU A 152 -12.95 -6.30 -3.16
CA GLU A 152 -12.97 -7.38 -2.17
C GLU A 152 -12.30 -8.66 -2.71
N GLN A 153 -12.58 -9.03 -3.96
CA GLN A 153 -12.00 -10.22 -4.60
C GLN A 153 -10.48 -10.09 -4.78
N GLU A 154 -10.00 -8.90 -5.15
CA GLU A 154 -8.56 -8.63 -5.25
C GLU A 154 -7.88 -8.64 -3.88
N LYS A 155 -8.53 -8.11 -2.85
CA LYS A 155 -8.07 -8.22 -1.46
C LYS A 155 -7.94 -9.67 -1.04
N GLU A 156 -8.97 -10.50 -1.25
CA GLU A 156 -8.92 -11.93 -0.92
C GLU A 156 -7.80 -12.66 -1.67
N LEU A 157 -7.62 -12.37 -2.97
CA LEU A 157 -6.51 -12.91 -3.74
C LEU A 157 -5.15 -12.55 -3.10
N LEU A 158 -4.95 -11.28 -2.75
CA LEU A 158 -3.69 -10.81 -2.17
C LEU A 158 -3.44 -11.41 -0.78
N ILE A 159 -4.47 -11.49 0.08
CA ILE A 159 -4.35 -12.15 1.40
C ILE A 159 -3.91 -13.60 1.21
N ASN A 160 -4.57 -14.35 0.32
CA ASN A 160 -4.24 -15.75 0.07
C ASN A 160 -2.81 -15.95 -0.43
N LEU A 161 -2.32 -15.07 -1.30
CA LEU A 161 -0.94 -15.10 -1.79
C LEU A 161 0.10 -14.73 -0.71
N CYS A 162 -0.31 -13.92 0.27
CA CYS A 162 0.54 -13.42 1.36
C CYS A 162 0.46 -14.24 2.65
N MET A 163 -0.55 -15.11 2.81
CA MET A 163 -0.85 -15.76 4.10
C MET A 163 0.33 -16.54 4.69
N ASN A 164 1.15 -17.18 3.85
CA ASN A 164 2.28 -18.01 4.26
C ASN A 164 3.65 -17.34 4.10
N ARG A 165 3.69 -15.99 4.09
CA ARG A 165 4.90 -15.20 3.78
C ARG A 165 5.40 -14.33 4.95
N GLY A 166 4.94 -14.57 6.17
CA GLY A 166 5.30 -13.82 7.38
C GLY A 166 5.74 -14.74 8.50
#